data_AF-A0A521NEB0-F1
#
_entry.id   AF-A0A521NEB0-F1
#
_cell.length_a   1.000
_cell.length_b   1.000
_cell.length_c   1.000
_cell.angle_alpha   90.00
_cell.angle_beta   90.00
_cell.angle_gamma   90.00
#
_symmetry.space_group_name_H-M   'P 1'
#
loop_
_entity.id
_entity.type
_entity.pdbx_description
1 polymer ?
#
loop_
_entity_poly.entity_id
_entity_poly.type
_entity_poly.pdbx_seq_one_letter_code
_entity_poly.pdbx_strand_id
1 'polypeptide(L)'
;MAAVWIPIILSIGGAIGGAGTWLYQQQQAEKKEAARAEQLAAEKATAEKQLADMENARLWREYLVKIEMALEANRLVAKELQADFTEPNWGILESYVIRVRRDGQQRHAQLYGRIARLVQDNAKIVDLLVAYRPYVLNEELPPQITAFKEHAERYNDRWLAIQSVIESKEQLPYATPFPEALTAAVAAESKLRKPRPPPGVNVPAQRDKL
;
A
#
# COMPACT_ATOMS: atom_id res chain seq x y z
N MET A 1 9.31 -89.19 61.71
CA MET A 1 9.30 -88.63 60.35
C MET A 1 8.60 -87.28 60.40
N ALA A 2 9.35 -86.19 60.28
CA ALA A 2 8.82 -84.83 60.19
C ALA A 2 9.52 -84.17 59.00
N ALA A 3 8.74 -83.83 57.97
CA ALA A 3 9.24 -83.30 56.70
C ALA A 3 9.62 -81.83 56.87
N VAL A 4 10.89 -81.51 56.59
CA VAL A 4 11.42 -80.15 56.53
C VAL A 4 11.01 -79.55 55.19
N TRP A 5 10.26 -78.46 55.23
CA TRP A 5 9.82 -77.71 54.05
C TRP A 5 10.86 -76.62 53.75
N ILE A 6 11.60 -76.76 52.65
CA ILE A 6 12.56 -75.76 52.15
C ILE A 6 11.93 -75.09 50.93
N PRO A 7 11.60 -73.78 50.96
CA PRO A 7 11.16 -73.08 49.78
C PRO A 7 12.36 -72.78 48.86
N ILE A 8 12.34 -73.38 47.67
CA ILE A 8 13.27 -73.08 46.57
C ILE A 8 12.83 -71.75 45.95
N ILE A 9 13.59 -70.69 46.17
CA ILE A 9 13.44 -69.42 45.44
C ILE A 9 14.06 -69.64 44.05
N LEU A 10 13.22 -69.89 43.05
CA LEU A 10 13.62 -69.84 41.65
C LEU A 10 13.79 -68.37 41.24
N SER A 11 15.03 -67.88 41.24
CA SER A 11 15.37 -66.61 40.61
C SER A 11 15.29 -66.75 39.09
N ILE A 12 14.15 -66.39 38.50
CA ILE A 12 14.02 -66.17 37.06
C ILE A 12 14.75 -64.85 36.76
N GLY A 13 16.06 -64.94 36.52
CA GLY A 13 16.85 -63.87 35.93
C GLY A 13 16.47 -63.71 34.45
N GLY A 14 15.33 -63.06 34.19
CA GLY A 14 14.89 -62.70 32.85
C GLY A 14 15.42 -61.31 32.47
N ALA A 15 16.10 -61.22 31.33
CA ALA A 15 16.63 -59.99 30.76
C ALA A 15 15.53 -58.95 30.46
N ILE A 16 15.31 -57.99 31.35
CA ILE A 16 14.38 -56.85 31.16
C ILE A 16 15.12 -55.55 30.78
N GLY A 17 16.44 -55.58 30.64
CA GLY A 17 17.26 -54.37 30.41
C GLY A 17 17.12 -53.70 29.04
N GLY A 18 16.79 -54.44 27.97
CA GLY A 18 16.86 -53.92 26.59
C GLY A 18 15.63 -53.15 26.09
N ALA A 19 14.42 -53.55 26.51
CA ALA A 19 13.18 -52.96 26.00
C ALA A 19 12.93 -51.55 26.55
N GLY A 20 13.27 -51.31 27.83
CA GLY A 20 13.15 -49.97 28.45
C GLY A 20 14.14 -48.97 27.87
N THR A 21 15.38 -49.39 27.60
CA THR A 21 16.39 -48.53 26.95
C THR A 21 16.05 -48.21 25.50
N TRP A 22 15.50 -49.18 24.75
CA TRP A 22 15.08 -48.96 23.37
C TRP A 22 13.90 -48.00 23.26
N LEU A 23 12.85 -48.18 24.08
CA LEU A 23 11.69 -47.26 24.12
C LEU A 23 12.09 -45.84 24.56
N TYR A 24 12.99 -45.72 25.54
CA TYR A 24 13.50 -44.42 25.97
C TYR A 24 14.32 -43.73 24.86
N GLN A 25 15.16 -44.49 24.15
CA GLN A 25 15.95 -43.97 23.04
C GLN A 25 15.07 -43.56 21.85
N GLN A 26 13.98 -44.29 21.59
CA GLN A 26 12.98 -43.95 20.59
C GLN A 26 12.23 -42.66 20.96
N GLN A 27 11.75 -42.52 22.21
CA GLN A 27 11.12 -41.28 22.66
C GLN A 27 12.07 -40.06 22.62
N GLN A 28 13.36 -40.25 22.91
CA GLN A 28 14.37 -39.20 22.78
C GLN A 28 14.62 -38.83 21.31
N ALA A 29 14.60 -39.80 20.40
CA ALA A 29 14.72 -39.55 18.96
C ALA A 29 13.50 -38.78 18.44
N GLU A 30 12.28 -39.20 18.78
CA GLU A 30 11.04 -38.52 18.41
C GLU A 30 10.98 -37.08 18.95
N LYS A 31 11.41 -36.84 20.21
CA LYS A 31 11.50 -35.49 20.77
C LYS A 31 12.51 -34.61 20.03
N LYS A 32 13.66 -35.17 19.63
CA LYS A 32 14.67 -34.44 18.84
C LYS A 32 14.18 -34.14 17.43
N GLU A 33 13.44 -35.05 16.82
CA GLU A 33 12.82 -34.85 15.50
C GLU A 33 11.70 -33.79 15.57
N ALA A 34 10.84 -33.84 16.59
CA ALA A 34 9.83 -32.82 16.83
C ALA A 34 10.47 -31.43 17.07
N ALA A 35 11.50 -31.34 17.92
CA ALA A 35 12.21 -30.09 18.15
C ALA A 35 12.89 -29.53 16.89
N ARG A 36 13.45 -30.40 16.03
CA ARG A 36 14.00 -29.99 14.72
C ARG A 36 12.91 -29.53 13.77
N ALA A 37 11.76 -30.20 13.75
CA ALA A 37 10.62 -29.79 12.93
C ALA A 37 10.08 -28.41 13.38
N GLU A 38 10.00 -28.17 14.69
CA GLU A 38 9.62 -26.86 15.26
C GLU A 38 10.65 -25.78 14.91
N GLN A 39 11.96 -26.07 15.01
CA GLN A 39 13.02 -25.15 14.61
C GLN A 39 12.93 -24.80 13.12
N LEU A 40 12.76 -25.80 12.26
CA LEU A 40 12.63 -25.61 10.82
C LEU A 40 11.36 -24.82 10.47
N ALA A 41 10.25 -25.04 11.20
CA ALA A 41 9.03 -24.28 11.03
C ALA A 41 9.20 -22.82 11.48
N ALA A 42 9.91 -22.58 12.58
CA ALA A 42 10.25 -21.23 13.04
C ALA A 42 11.16 -20.50 12.06
N GLU A 43 12.19 -21.16 11.53
CA GLU A 43 13.07 -20.61 10.50
C GLU A 43 12.29 -20.25 9.24
N LYS A 44 11.42 -21.13 8.75
CA LYS A 44 10.56 -20.85 7.60
C LYS A 44 9.63 -19.65 7.84
N ALA A 45 8.97 -19.60 9.00
CA ALA A 45 8.11 -18.48 9.35
C ALA A 45 8.88 -17.15 9.43
N THR A 46 10.13 -17.17 9.90
CA THR A 46 10.98 -15.97 9.91
C THR A 46 11.38 -15.53 8.50
N ALA A 47 11.70 -16.47 7.62
CA ALA A 47 12.06 -16.19 6.23
C ALA A 47 10.85 -15.63 5.44
N GLU A 48 9.66 -16.21 5.63
CA GLU A 48 8.41 -15.72 5.03
C GLU A 48 8.10 -14.29 5.47
N LYS A 49 8.28 -13.99 6.77
CA LYS A 49 8.10 -12.64 7.31
C LYS A 49 9.10 -11.65 6.70
N GLN A 50 10.38 -12.03 6.59
CA GLN A 50 11.39 -11.18 5.96
C GLN A 50 11.05 -10.88 4.50
N LEU A 51 10.59 -11.87 3.75
CA LEU A 51 10.15 -11.69 2.37
C LEU A 51 8.96 -10.73 2.27
N ALA A 52 7.97 -10.88 3.14
CA ALA A 52 6.81 -9.98 3.21
C ALA A 52 7.22 -8.54 3.57
N ASP A 53 8.16 -8.37 4.50
CA ASP A 53 8.68 -7.05 4.89
C ASP A 53 9.46 -6.39 3.74
N MET A 54 10.25 -7.17 2.98
CA MET A 54 10.95 -6.69 1.78
C MET A 54 9.97 -6.23 0.70
N GLU A 55 8.91 -7.02 0.46
CA GLU A 55 7.89 -6.69 -0.53
C GLU A 55 7.09 -5.46 -0.12
N ASN A 56 6.71 -5.34 1.15
CA ASN A 56 6.06 -4.14 1.68
C ASN A 56 6.95 -2.91 1.54
N ALA A 57 8.25 -3.02 1.82
CA ALA A 57 9.21 -1.94 1.62
C ALA A 57 9.38 -1.55 0.14
N ARG A 58 9.29 -2.51 -0.78
CA ARG A 58 9.29 -2.26 -2.23
C ARG A 58 8.02 -1.51 -2.64
N LEU A 59 6.84 -2.05 -2.32
CA LEU A 59 5.54 -1.47 -2.64
C LEU A 59 5.39 -0.05 -2.07
N TRP A 60 5.83 0.16 -0.84
CA TRP A 60 5.79 1.46 -0.19
C TRP A 60 6.67 2.49 -0.93
N ARG A 61 7.92 2.15 -1.27
CA ARG A 61 8.85 3.07 -1.96
C ARG A 61 8.52 3.29 -3.44
N GLU A 62 8.16 2.24 -4.15
CA GLU A 62 7.97 2.29 -5.60
C GLU A 62 6.64 2.92 -6.00
N TYR A 63 5.61 2.79 -5.15
CA TYR A 63 4.25 3.25 -5.43
C TYR A 63 3.78 4.29 -4.41
N LEU A 64 3.57 3.91 -3.15
CA LEU A 64 2.82 4.75 -2.19
C LEU A 64 3.47 6.12 -1.94
N VAL A 65 4.78 6.17 -1.73
CA VAL A 65 5.50 7.46 -1.58
C VAL A 65 5.34 8.33 -2.83
N LYS A 66 5.41 7.74 -4.02
CA LYS A 66 5.26 8.50 -5.28
C LYS A 66 3.83 8.99 -5.48
N ILE A 67 2.84 8.17 -5.13
CA ILE A 67 1.42 8.53 -5.19
C ILE A 67 1.16 9.70 -4.24
N GLU A 68 1.61 9.62 -2.98
CA GLU A 68 1.44 10.69 -1.98
C GLU A 68 2.08 12.00 -2.46
N MET A 69 3.32 11.94 -2.95
CA MET A 69 4.02 13.12 -3.48
C MET A 69 3.32 13.70 -4.70
N ALA A 70 2.86 12.86 -5.63
CA ALA A 70 2.18 13.30 -6.84
C ALA A 70 0.81 13.92 -6.52
N LEU A 71 0.04 13.33 -5.59
CA LEU A 71 -1.22 13.88 -5.11
C LEU A 71 -1.04 15.26 -4.47
N GLU A 72 -0.03 15.43 -3.61
CA GLU A 72 0.21 16.73 -2.98
C GLU A 72 0.70 17.77 -3.98
N ALA A 73 1.63 17.42 -4.88
CA ALA A 73 2.08 18.32 -5.94
C ALA A 73 0.93 18.76 -6.85
N ASN A 74 0.06 17.82 -7.25
CA ASN A 74 -1.12 18.09 -8.06
C ASN A 74 -2.11 19.01 -7.33
N ARG A 75 -2.33 18.78 -6.03
CA ARG A 75 -3.17 19.63 -5.18
C ARG A 75 -2.63 21.06 -5.06
N LEU A 76 -1.32 21.23 -4.92
CA LEU A 76 -0.68 22.55 -4.87
C LEU A 76 -0.88 23.31 -6.18
N VAL A 77 -0.64 22.65 -7.33
CA VAL A 77 -0.87 23.27 -8.65
C VAL A 77 -2.35 23.67 -8.82
N ALA A 78 -3.29 22.80 -8.44
CA ALA A 78 -4.71 23.10 -8.51
C ALA A 78 -5.09 24.30 -7.62
N LYS A 79 -4.53 24.39 -6.41
CA LYS A 79 -4.76 25.52 -5.49
C LYS A 79 -4.21 26.84 -6.01
N GLU A 80 -3.00 26.83 -6.54
CA GLU A 80 -2.40 28.03 -7.14
C GLU A 80 -3.19 28.48 -8.37
N LEU A 81 -3.62 27.53 -9.22
CA LEU A 81 -4.53 27.83 -10.33
C LEU A 81 -5.85 28.43 -9.84
N GLN A 82 -6.38 27.89 -8.74
CA GLN A 82 -7.62 28.37 -8.14
C GLN A 82 -7.50 29.81 -7.60
N ALA A 83 -6.38 30.13 -6.95
CA ALA A 83 -6.15 31.44 -6.36
C ALA A 83 -5.88 32.54 -7.41
N ASP A 84 -5.07 32.23 -8.42
CA ASP A 84 -4.54 33.24 -9.34
C ASP A 84 -5.44 33.48 -10.56
N PHE A 85 -6.14 32.43 -11.02
CA PHE A 85 -6.72 32.42 -12.38
C PHE A 85 -8.22 32.18 -12.45
N THR A 86 -8.88 31.87 -11.33
CA THR A 86 -10.30 31.55 -11.37
C THR A 86 -11.15 32.81 -11.42
N GLU A 87 -12.15 32.80 -12.30
CA GLU A 87 -13.22 33.79 -12.27
C GLU A 87 -14.20 33.44 -11.14
N PRO A 88 -14.85 34.43 -10.49
CA PRO A 88 -15.78 34.16 -9.40
C PRO A 88 -16.89 33.16 -9.81
N ASN A 89 -17.12 32.15 -8.97
CA ASN A 89 -18.09 31.06 -9.16
C ASN A 89 -17.79 30.06 -10.30
N TRP A 90 -16.61 30.12 -10.93
CA TRP A 90 -16.23 29.21 -12.01
C TRP A 90 -15.13 28.23 -11.58
N GLY A 91 -15.00 27.12 -12.31
CA GLY A 91 -13.87 26.20 -12.18
C GLY A 91 -12.65 26.66 -12.98
N ILE A 92 -11.52 25.95 -12.83
CA ILE A 92 -10.26 26.27 -13.52
C ILE A 92 -10.44 26.29 -15.04
N LEU A 93 -11.09 25.28 -15.62
CA LEU A 93 -11.23 25.15 -17.08
C LEU A 93 -12.20 26.19 -17.65
N GLU A 94 -13.32 26.43 -16.96
CA GLU A 94 -14.30 27.46 -17.32
C GLU A 94 -13.67 28.85 -17.28
N SER A 95 -12.89 29.13 -16.23
CA SER A 95 -12.16 30.39 -16.09
C SER A 95 -11.16 30.59 -17.22
N TYR A 96 -10.43 29.52 -17.62
CA TYR A 96 -9.56 29.57 -18.78
C TYR A 96 -10.34 29.91 -20.06
N VAL A 97 -11.46 29.24 -20.33
CA VAL A 97 -12.30 29.53 -21.51
C VAL A 97 -12.79 30.98 -21.51
N ILE A 98 -13.31 31.47 -20.38
CA ILE A 98 -13.80 32.85 -20.25
C ILE A 98 -12.68 33.86 -20.55
N ARG A 99 -11.50 33.66 -19.95
CA ARG A 99 -10.35 34.55 -20.13
C ARG A 99 -9.80 34.53 -21.55
N VAL A 100 -9.74 33.36 -22.17
CA VAL A 100 -9.31 33.23 -23.58
C VAL A 100 -10.30 33.89 -24.53
N ARG A 101 -11.61 33.74 -24.31
CA ARG A 101 -12.62 34.43 -25.12
C ARG A 101 -12.54 35.95 -24.97
N ARG A 102 -12.14 36.46 -23.80
CA ARG A 102 -12.01 37.90 -23.53
C ARG A 102 -10.74 38.52 -24.10
N ASP A 103 -9.59 37.90 -23.84
CA ASP A 103 -8.28 38.53 -24.07
C ASP A 103 -7.44 37.83 -25.16
N GLY A 104 -7.92 36.71 -25.69
CA GLY A 104 -7.22 35.86 -26.67
C GLY A 104 -6.28 34.83 -26.04
N GLN A 105 -6.07 33.71 -26.73
CA GLN A 105 -5.32 32.56 -26.22
C GLN A 105 -3.83 32.87 -25.95
N GLN A 106 -3.22 33.68 -26.80
CA GLN A 106 -1.80 34.07 -26.70
C GLN A 106 -1.45 34.68 -25.33
N ARG A 107 -2.37 35.46 -24.75
CA ARG A 107 -2.16 36.12 -23.44
C ARG A 107 -2.25 35.16 -22.25
N HIS A 108 -2.80 33.97 -22.46
CA HIS A 108 -3.04 32.96 -21.42
C HIS A 108 -2.25 31.67 -21.64
N ALA A 109 -1.18 31.70 -22.43
CA ALA A 109 -0.35 30.54 -22.74
C ALA A 109 0.29 29.89 -21.49
N GLN A 110 0.67 30.69 -20.48
CA GLN A 110 1.20 30.16 -19.22
C GLN A 110 0.13 29.36 -18.45
N LEU A 111 -1.10 29.89 -18.40
CA LEU A 111 -2.24 29.21 -17.79
C LEU A 111 -2.55 27.89 -18.52
N TYR A 112 -2.54 27.91 -19.85
CA TYR A 112 -2.68 26.69 -20.67
C TYR A 112 -1.64 25.63 -20.29
N GLY A 113 -0.36 26.02 -20.19
CA GLY A 113 0.73 25.10 -19.82
C GLY A 113 0.57 24.50 -18.42
N ARG A 114 0.09 25.29 -17.45
CA ARG A 114 -0.16 24.80 -16.09
C ARG A 114 -1.34 23.82 -16.03
N ILE A 115 -2.42 24.09 -16.76
CA ILE A 115 -3.56 23.17 -16.84
C ILE A 115 -3.14 21.88 -17.59
N ALA A 116 -2.38 22.00 -18.68
CA ALA A 116 -1.84 20.83 -19.38
C ALA A 116 -0.99 19.95 -18.47
N ARG A 117 -0.15 20.54 -17.60
CA ARG A 117 0.59 19.81 -16.58
C ARG A 117 -0.34 19.11 -15.58
N LEU A 118 -1.39 19.79 -15.11
CA LEU A 118 -2.40 19.18 -14.21
C LEU A 118 -3.04 17.92 -14.82
N VAL A 119 -3.39 17.97 -16.11
CA VAL A 119 -3.94 16.83 -16.86
C VAL A 119 -2.93 15.68 -16.93
N GLN A 120 -1.66 15.99 -17.26
CA GLN A 120 -0.59 14.99 -17.31
C GLN A 120 -0.32 14.36 -15.95
N ASP A 121 -0.34 15.15 -14.87
CA ASP A 121 -0.09 14.64 -13.53
C ASP A 121 -1.26 13.78 -13.03
N ASN A 122 -2.50 14.13 -13.34
CA ASN A 122 -3.66 13.27 -13.14
C ASN A 122 -3.48 11.89 -13.79
N ALA A 123 -3.06 11.85 -15.06
CA ALA A 123 -2.83 10.59 -15.77
C ALA A 123 -1.74 9.73 -15.10
N LYS A 124 -0.61 10.33 -14.71
CA LYS A 124 0.46 9.62 -13.98
C LYS A 124 -0.01 9.06 -12.64
N ILE A 125 -0.84 9.81 -11.91
CA ILE A 125 -1.40 9.34 -10.64
C ILE A 125 -2.33 8.15 -10.88
N VAL A 126 -3.16 8.18 -11.92
CA VAL A 126 -4.01 7.04 -12.30
C VAL A 126 -3.15 5.81 -12.59
N ASP A 127 -2.08 5.95 -13.38
CA ASP A 127 -1.20 4.82 -13.72
C ASP A 127 -0.59 4.19 -12.46
N LEU A 128 -0.09 5.02 -11.52
CA LEU A 128 0.45 4.54 -10.25
C LEU A 128 -0.60 3.84 -9.39
N LEU A 129 -1.80 4.42 -9.26
CA LEU A 129 -2.89 3.84 -8.47
C LEU A 129 -3.40 2.53 -9.05
N VAL A 130 -3.54 2.44 -10.38
CA VAL A 130 -3.98 1.22 -11.08
C VAL A 130 -2.93 0.13 -10.94
N ALA A 131 -1.65 0.43 -11.13
CA ALA A 131 -0.56 -0.53 -10.96
C ALA A 131 -0.45 -1.04 -9.51
N TYR A 132 -0.78 -0.18 -8.53
CA TYR A 132 -0.77 -0.54 -7.11
C TYR A 132 -2.03 -1.31 -6.66
N ARG A 133 -3.16 -1.17 -7.38
CA ARG A 133 -4.46 -1.74 -7.03
C ARG A 133 -4.45 -3.23 -6.60
N PRO A 134 -3.70 -4.14 -7.23
CA PRO A 134 -3.70 -5.55 -6.86
C PRO A 134 -3.17 -5.84 -5.45
N TYR A 135 -2.41 -4.91 -4.88
CA TYR A 135 -1.75 -5.11 -3.60
C TYR A 135 -2.62 -4.65 -2.42
N VAL A 136 -3.48 -3.66 -2.62
CA VAL A 136 -4.23 -2.90 -1.59
C VAL A 136 -4.69 -3.72 -0.38
N LEU A 137 -4.42 -3.21 0.83
CA LEU A 137 -4.89 -3.79 2.10
C LEU A 137 -6.09 -3.03 2.70
N ASN A 138 -6.16 -1.73 2.49
CA ASN A 138 -7.21 -0.86 2.96
C ASN A 138 -8.46 -0.94 2.06
N GLU A 139 -9.56 -1.45 2.59
CA GLU A 139 -10.84 -1.58 1.87
C GLU A 139 -11.45 -0.25 1.41
N GLU A 140 -11.07 0.88 2.02
CA GLU A 140 -11.54 2.21 1.61
C GLU A 140 -10.84 2.74 0.36
N LEU A 141 -9.67 2.22 0.00
CA LEU A 141 -8.85 2.76 -1.10
C LEU A 141 -9.38 2.41 -2.51
N PRO A 142 -9.84 1.17 -2.83
CA PRO A 142 -10.34 0.82 -4.15
C PRO A 142 -11.47 1.69 -4.71
N PRO A 143 -12.51 2.08 -3.94
CA PRO A 143 -13.52 3.00 -4.46
C PRO A 143 -12.94 4.39 -4.76
N GLN A 144 -11.98 4.88 -3.96
CA GLN A 144 -11.32 6.16 -4.21
C GLN A 144 -10.44 6.13 -5.46
N ILE A 145 -9.74 5.02 -5.73
CA ILE A 145 -9.00 4.81 -6.99
C ILE A 145 -9.96 4.91 -8.19
N THR A 146 -11.12 4.26 -8.09
CA THR A 146 -12.12 4.27 -9.16
C THR A 146 -12.67 5.68 -9.40
N ALA A 147 -13.04 6.39 -8.33
CA ALA A 147 -13.52 7.76 -8.40
C ALA A 147 -12.45 8.72 -8.97
N PHE A 148 -11.18 8.55 -8.60
CA PHE A 148 -10.10 9.37 -9.12
C PHE A 148 -9.84 9.13 -10.60
N LYS A 149 -9.90 7.86 -11.03
CA LYS A 149 -9.80 7.50 -12.44
C LYS A 149 -10.89 8.20 -13.25
N GLU A 150 -12.15 8.12 -12.81
CA GLU A 150 -13.26 8.81 -13.47
C GLU A 150 -13.08 10.33 -13.48
N HIS A 151 -12.63 10.91 -12.37
CA HIS A 151 -12.27 12.33 -12.30
C HIS A 151 -11.21 12.72 -13.33
N ALA A 152 -10.11 11.97 -13.40
CA ALA A 152 -8.99 12.23 -14.31
C ALA A 152 -9.40 12.09 -15.78
N GLU A 153 -10.13 11.02 -16.12
CA GLU A 153 -10.68 10.80 -17.47
C GLU A 153 -11.60 11.94 -17.86
N ARG A 154 -12.54 12.31 -16.99
CA ARG A 154 -13.47 13.41 -17.28
C ARG A 154 -12.75 14.75 -17.40
N TYR A 155 -11.76 15.01 -16.56
CA TYR A 155 -10.97 16.23 -16.64
C TYR A 155 -10.19 16.31 -17.95
N ASN A 156 -9.65 15.19 -18.43
CA ASN A 156 -8.98 15.10 -19.72
C ASN A 156 -9.95 15.30 -20.90
N ASP A 157 -11.14 14.68 -20.87
CA ASP A 157 -12.15 14.88 -21.92
C ASP A 157 -12.55 16.36 -22.04
N ARG A 158 -12.74 17.02 -20.89
CA ARG A 158 -13.03 18.46 -20.83
C ARG A 158 -11.86 19.27 -21.38
N TRP A 159 -10.63 18.91 -21.05
CA TRP A 159 -9.43 19.55 -21.56
C TRP A 159 -9.31 19.44 -23.09
N LEU A 160 -9.58 18.26 -23.65
CA LEU A 160 -9.57 18.04 -25.10
C LEU A 160 -10.69 18.83 -25.81
N ALA A 161 -11.83 19.03 -25.15
CA ALA A 161 -12.95 19.80 -25.69
C ALA A 161 -12.75 21.32 -25.69
N ILE A 162 -11.72 21.85 -24.99
CA ILE A 162 -11.56 23.29 -24.77
C ILE A 162 -11.53 24.12 -26.05
N GLN A 163 -10.81 23.66 -27.08
CA GLN A 163 -10.69 24.43 -28.32
C GLN A 163 -12.04 24.57 -29.03
N SER A 164 -12.73 23.44 -29.19
CA SER A 164 -14.10 23.42 -29.73
C SER A 164 -15.03 24.33 -28.92
N VAL A 165 -14.97 24.25 -27.59
CA VAL A 165 -15.79 25.08 -26.71
C VAL A 165 -15.46 26.57 -26.85
N ILE A 166 -14.19 26.95 -26.97
CA ILE A 166 -13.80 28.36 -27.19
C ILE A 166 -14.45 28.90 -28.46
N GLU A 167 -14.46 28.11 -29.54
CA GLU A 167 -15.00 28.47 -30.86
C GLU A 167 -16.53 28.46 -30.90
N SER A 168 -17.16 27.39 -30.41
CA SER A 168 -18.61 27.17 -30.49
C SER A 168 -19.43 28.02 -29.51
N LYS A 169 -18.76 28.58 -28.49
CA LYS A 169 -19.37 29.28 -27.35
C LYS A 169 -20.25 28.41 -26.44
N GLU A 170 -20.24 27.10 -26.64
CA GLU A 170 -20.97 26.14 -25.79
C GLU A 170 -20.36 26.04 -24.38
N GLN A 171 -20.96 25.20 -23.54
CA GLN A 171 -20.44 24.86 -22.22
C GLN A 171 -19.50 23.65 -22.29
N LEU A 172 -18.55 23.58 -21.35
CA LEU A 172 -17.73 22.39 -21.20
C LEU A 172 -18.57 21.17 -20.79
N PRO A 173 -18.16 19.94 -21.17
CA PRO A 173 -18.78 18.73 -20.66
C PRO A 173 -18.84 18.70 -19.12
N TYR A 174 -19.76 17.90 -18.60
CA TYR A 174 -19.98 17.74 -17.16
C TYR A 174 -18.68 17.42 -16.40
N ALA A 175 -18.50 17.99 -15.21
CA ALA A 175 -17.32 17.78 -14.38
C ALA A 175 -17.55 16.69 -13.33
N THR A 176 -16.62 15.74 -13.22
CA THR A 176 -16.58 14.84 -12.07
C THR A 176 -15.70 15.47 -10.98
N PRO A 177 -16.16 15.59 -9.72
CA PRO A 177 -15.38 16.20 -8.65
C PRO A 177 -14.16 15.37 -8.27
N PHE A 178 -13.16 16.01 -7.67
CA PHE A 178 -12.01 15.30 -7.12
C PHE A 178 -12.45 14.50 -5.88
N PRO A 179 -12.03 13.23 -5.73
CA PRO A 179 -12.36 12.43 -4.55
C PRO A 179 -11.56 12.88 -3.32
N GLU A 180 -12.16 13.71 -2.48
CA GLU A 180 -11.48 14.34 -1.32
C GLU A 180 -10.88 13.33 -0.33
N ALA A 181 -11.49 12.14 -0.20
CA ALA A 181 -11.04 11.09 0.70
C ALA A 181 -9.82 10.30 0.16
N LEU A 182 -9.45 10.45 -1.12
CA LEU A 182 -8.34 9.69 -1.73
C LEU A 182 -7.03 9.87 -0.98
N THR A 183 -6.64 11.11 -0.68
CA THR A 183 -5.37 11.40 -0.01
C THR A 183 -5.29 10.75 1.37
N ALA A 184 -6.40 10.77 2.11
CA ALA A 184 -6.48 10.12 3.42
C ALA A 184 -6.41 8.59 3.30
N ALA A 185 -7.11 8.00 2.33
CA ALA A 185 -7.11 6.56 2.09
C ALA A 185 -5.72 6.05 1.68
N VAL A 186 -4.99 6.79 0.84
CA VAL A 186 -3.59 6.48 0.46
C VAL A 186 -2.68 6.57 1.67
N ALA A 187 -2.81 7.62 2.50
CA ALA A 187 -2.00 7.77 3.70
C ALA A 187 -2.27 6.65 4.74
N ALA A 188 -3.52 6.18 4.84
CA ALA A 188 -3.87 5.04 5.67
C ALA A 188 -3.23 3.74 5.16
N GLU A 189 -3.30 3.48 3.85
CA GLU A 189 -2.62 2.34 3.21
C GLU A 189 -1.09 2.39 3.41
N SER A 190 -0.49 3.58 3.26
CA SER A 190 0.94 3.84 3.50
C SER A 190 1.37 3.48 4.91
N LYS A 191 0.55 3.77 5.92
CA LYS A 191 0.82 3.38 7.32
C LYS A 191 0.80 1.86 7.52
N LEU A 192 -0.09 1.14 6.83
CA LEU A 192 -0.17 -0.33 6.92
C LEU A 192 1.09 -1.01 6.38
N ARG A 193 1.73 -0.40 5.37
CA ARG A 193 2.91 -0.96 4.69
C ARG A 193 4.25 -0.41 5.11
N LYS A 194 4.25 0.72 5.83
CA LYS A 194 5.48 1.38 6.22
C LYS A 194 6.40 0.36 6.91
N PRO A 195 7.61 0.12 6.37
CA PRO A 195 8.51 -0.87 6.93
C PRO A 195 8.80 -0.52 8.39
N ARG A 196 8.59 -1.50 9.28
CA ARG A 196 8.92 -1.31 10.70
C ARG A 196 10.44 -1.39 10.86
N PRO A 197 11.05 -0.54 11.71
CA PRO A 197 12.46 -0.71 12.04
C PRO A 197 12.66 -2.11 12.64
N PRO A 198 13.79 -2.77 12.36
CA PRO A 198 14.09 -4.07 12.96
C PRO A 198 14.14 -3.94 14.49
N PRO A 199 13.69 -4.98 15.23
CA PRO A 199 13.73 -4.96 16.69
C PRO A 199 15.16 -4.72 17.18
N GLY A 200 15.35 -3.70 18.01
CA GLY A 200 16.66 -3.29 18.55
C GLY A 200 17.24 -2.00 17.96
N VAL A 201 16.66 -1.45 16.89
CA VAL A 201 17.05 -0.12 16.38
C VAL A 201 16.15 0.94 17.01
N ASN A 202 16.67 1.62 18.04
CA ASN A 202 16.08 2.87 18.53
C ASN A 202 16.19 3.93 17.44
N VAL A 203 15.13 4.14 16.68
CA VAL A 203 15.00 5.34 15.85
C VAL A 203 14.80 6.48 16.85
N PRO A 204 15.74 7.44 16.99
CA PRO A 204 15.53 8.55 17.90
C PRO A 204 14.25 9.26 17.45
N ALA A 205 13.31 9.43 18.39
CA ALA A 205 12.11 10.20 18.16
C ALA A 205 12.53 11.52 17.52
N GLN A 206 12.20 11.70 16.23
CA GLN A 206 12.31 13.00 15.60
C GLN A 206 11.44 13.91 16.46
N ARG A 207 12.10 14.74 17.27
CA ARG A 207 11.45 15.84 17.95
C ARG A 207 10.89 16.69 16.84
N ASP A 208 9.57 16.68 16.70
CA ASP A 208 8.84 17.68 15.95
C ASP A 208 9.29 19.05 16.48
N LYS A 209 10.25 19.64 15.76
CA LYS A 209 10.54 21.06 15.86
C LYS A 209 9.76 21.69 14.72
N LEU A 210 8.58 22.20 15.04
CA LEU A 210 8.23 23.63 14.98
C LEU A 210 6.73 23.79 15.26
#